data_AF-A0A378QKZ2-F1
#
_entry.id   AF-A0A378QKZ2-F1
#
_cell.length_a   1.000
_cell.length_b   1.000
_cell.length_c   1.000
_cell.angle_alpha   90.00
_cell.angle_beta   90.00
_cell.angle_gamma   90.00
#
_symmetry.space_group_name_H-M   'P 1'
#
loop_
_entity.id
_entity.type
_entity.pdbx_description
1 polymer ?
#
loop_
_entity_poly.entity_id
_entity_poly.type
_entity_poly.pdbx_seq_one_letter_code
_entity_poly.pdbx_strand_id
1 'polypeptide(L)'
;MQELNEIFKDFSHNRLLTYKHFLKFELSHTNYTPEQVYNLYAWNEEVASSFWLLLSRIEVTLRNRINDIFVEKFGRFWLDITQYHNTKVFFKDTHKRQIEKSENKLSNKGITPSNDRMVAELNMGFWVSFSEIGFSFDSDELKENEIGWKYFIPKIMTGYQYPNENSDKVRYWSKQGNIVNLVIRLDVAKEIRNRIAHHEPIFNYIPSHLSSVPKDELGGFLKVLQNTYQYLLGLLHDLSPQQAQIYQKSHNHYQTLYLLSNSTFDKYLNLGSADDMMLLEKFIEYLMDYMEEEKDNQTMIHISHNNSYFGCFIPKR
;
A
#
# COMPACT_ATOMS: atom_id res chain seq x y z
N MET A 1 -0.70 36.13 -0.28
CA MET A 1 -0.95 36.26 -1.73
C MET A 1 0.33 36.25 -2.59
N GLN A 2 1.32 37.13 -2.39
CA GLN A 2 2.52 37.16 -3.26
C GLN A 2 3.36 35.86 -3.16
N GLU A 3 3.51 35.29 -1.96
CA GLU A 3 4.20 34.02 -1.74
C GLU A 3 3.51 32.82 -2.42
N LEU A 4 2.19 32.71 -2.31
CA LEU A 4 1.42 31.64 -2.98
C LEU A 4 1.47 31.73 -4.51
N ASN A 5 1.56 32.95 -5.07
CA ASN A 5 1.72 33.12 -6.51
C ASN A 5 3.09 32.63 -7.01
N GLU A 6 4.16 32.84 -6.23
CA GLU A 6 5.49 32.27 -6.51
C GLU A 6 5.44 30.74 -6.40
N ILE A 7 4.86 30.18 -5.33
CA ILE A 7 4.68 28.73 -5.16
C ILE A 7 3.90 28.11 -6.32
N PHE A 8 2.84 28.76 -6.79
CA PHE A 8 2.02 28.27 -7.90
C PHE A 8 2.73 28.31 -9.25
N LYS A 9 3.69 29.23 -9.41
CA LYS A 9 4.56 29.28 -10.57
C LYS A 9 5.52 28.09 -10.59
N ASP A 10 6.03 27.69 -9.43
CA ASP A 10 6.97 26.57 -9.29
C ASP A 10 6.32 25.20 -9.53
N PHE A 11 5.10 24.96 -9.04
CA PHE A 11 4.43 23.67 -9.21
C PHE A 11 3.89 23.39 -10.63
N SER A 12 3.96 24.37 -11.54
CA SER A 12 3.29 24.40 -12.84
C SER A 12 1.75 24.48 -12.75
N HIS A 13 1.16 25.17 -13.73
CA HIS A 13 -0.29 25.33 -13.80
C HIS A 13 -1.04 23.98 -13.89
N ASN A 14 -0.52 23.03 -14.68
CA ASN A 14 -1.16 21.73 -14.91
C ASN A 14 -1.27 20.88 -13.64
N ARG A 15 -0.27 20.94 -12.75
CA ARG A 15 -0.30 20.20 -11.48
C ARG A 15 -1.43 20.69 -10.57
N LEU A 16 -1.59 22.00 -10.47
CA LEU A 16 -2.62 22.62 -9.63
C LEU A 16 -4.02 22.57 -10.25
N LEU A 17 -4.13 22.43 -11.57
CA LEU A 17 -5.42 22.26 -12.26
C LEU A 17 -6.20 21.06 -11.74
N THR A 18 -5.54 19.94 -11.43
CA THR A 18 -6.21 18.75 -10.89
C THR A 18 -6.90 19.05 -9.55
N TYR A 19 -6.24 19.78 -8.67
CA TYR A 19 -6.79 20.18 -7.36
C TYR A 19 -7.91 21.19 -7.48
N LYS A 20 -7.75 22.17 -8.39
CA LYS A 20 -8.81 23.14 -8.74
C LYS A 20 -10.07 22.48 -9.27
N HIS A 21 -9.91 21.50 -10.17
CA HIS A 21 -11.01 20.73 -10.71
C HIS A 21 -11.70 19.90 -9.63
N PHE A 22 -10.91 19.25 -8.76
CA PHE A 22 -11.46 18.47 -7.66
C PHE A 22 -12.32 19.33 -6.71
N LEU A 23 -11.82 20.48 -6.28
CA LEU A 23 -12.59 21.42 -5.45
C LEU A 23 -13.90 21.86 -6.13
N LYS A 24 -13.82 22.21 -7.42
CA LYS A 24 -14.97 22.70 -8.17
C LYS A 24 -16.04 21.64 -8.39
N PHE A 25 -15.63 20.46 -8.83
CA PHE A 25 -16.55 19.46 -9.41
C PHE A 25 -16.90 18.33 -8.45
N GLU A 26 -15.95 17.86 -7.64
CA GLU A 26 -16.22 16.78 -6.68
C GLU A 26 -16.70 17.34 -5.33
N LEU A 27 -16.12 18.45 -4.86
CA LEU A 27 -16.53 19.07 -3.60
C LEU A 27 -17.56 20.19 -3.76
N SER A 28 -17.98 20.49 -4.99
CA SER A 28 -18.94 21.56 -5.29
C SER A 28 -18.57 22.95 -4.70
N HIS A 29 -17.28 23.19 -4.42
CA HIS A 29 -16.79 24.48 -3.96
C HIS A 29 -16.60 25.39 -5.17
N THR A 30 -17.56 26.27 -5.45
CA THR A 30 -17.52 27.15 -6.62
C THR A 30 -16.65 28.40 -6.42
N ASN A 31 -16.41 28.80 -5.18
CA ASN A 31 -15.65 29.99 -4.78
C ASN A 31 -14.42 29.63 -3.91
N TYR A 32 -13.59 28.68 -4.35
CA TYR A 32 -12.38 28.32 -3.58
C TYR A 32 -11.28 29.38 -3.70
N THR A 33 -10.46 29.50 -2.65
CA THR A 33 -9.30 30.40 -2.62
C THR A 33 -8.03 29.71 -3.13
N PRO A 34 -6.99 30.46 -3.57
CA PRO A 34 -5.66 29.90 -3.83
C PRO A 34 -5.09 29.13 -2.62
N GLU A 35 -5.33 29.62 -1.41
CA GLU A 35 -4.96 28.97 -0.15
C GLU A 35 -5.60 27.57 -0.05
N GLN A 36 -6.91 27.43 -0.33
CA GLN A 36 -7.59 26.13 -0.31
C GLN A 36 -7.04 25.14 -1.34
N VAL A 37 -6.63 25.62 -2.53
CA VAL A 37 -5.97 24.76 -3.54
C VAL A 37 -4.63 24.24 -3.03
N TYR A 38 -3.84 25.10 -2.39
CA TYR A 38 -2.57 24.72 -1.79
C TYR A 38 -2.75 23.78 -0.59
N ASN A 39 -3.74 24.07 0.26
CA ASN A 39 -4.06 23.24 1.41
C ASN A 39 -4.50 21.82 0.99
N LEU A 40 -5.31 21.69 -0.05
CA LEU A 40 -5.67 20.38 -0.60
C LEU A 40 -4.46 19.64 -1.18
N TYR A 41 -3.55 20.37 -1.82
CA TYR A 41 -2.28 19.83 -2.31
C TYR A 41 -1.45 19.26 -1.15
N ALA A 42 -1.21 20.08 -0.12
CA ALA A 42 -0.41 19.68 1.03
C ALA A 42 -1.07 18.54 1.83
N TRP A 43 -2.40 18.54 1.96
CA TRP A 43 -3.13 17.42 2.57
C TRP A 43 -2.88 16.11 1.81
N ASN A 44 -2.92 16.15 0.47
CA ASN A 44 -2.62 14.96 -0.33
C ASN A 44 -1.18 14.48 -0.13
N GLU A 45 -0.20 15.37 0.02
CA GLU A 45 1.17 14.97 0.32
C GLU A 45 1.29 14.25 1.67
N GLU A 46 0.62 14.76 2.70
CA GLU A 46 0.59 14.12 4.02
C GLU A 46 -0.06 12.73 3.96
N VAL A 47 -1.22 12.60 3.31
CA VAL A 47 -1.89 11.30 3.16
C VAL A 47 -1.06 10.35 2.29
N ALA A 48 -0.48 10.83 1.18
CA ALA A 48 0.37 10.04 0.31
C ALA A 48 1.61 9.51 1.06
N SER A 49 2.24 10.36 1.88
CA SER A 49 3.36 10.00 2.74
C SER A 49 2.97 8.91 3.74
N SER A 50 1.82 9.06 4.41
CA SER A 50 1.36 8.09 5.40
C SER A 50 0.99 6.73 4.77
N PHE A 51 0.38 6.71 3.58
CA PHE A 51 0.08 5.48 2.84
C PHE A 51 1.34 4.75 2.36
N TRP A 52 2.40 5.49 2.02
CA TRP A 52 3.64 4.91 1.51
C TRP A 52 4.26 3.87 2.46
N LEU A 53 4.17 4.09 3.78
CA LEU A 53 4.72 3.16 4.76
C LEU A 53 3.96 1.82 4.80
N LEU A 54 2.64 1.84 4.67
CA LEU A 54 1.83 0.61 4.57
C LEU A 54 2.15 -0.15 3.28
N LEU A 55 2.15 0.57 2.15
CA LEU A 55 2.40 -0.01 0.83
C LEU A 55 3.79 -0.64 0.74
N SER A 56 4.80 0.02 1.30
CA SER A 56 6.17 -0.51 1.37
C SER A 56 6.23 -1.84 2.13
N ARG A 57 5.50 -1.97 3.24
CA ARG A 57 5.43 -3.23 4.00
C ARG A 57 4.75 -4.34 3.20
N ILE A 58 3.65 -4.03 2.52
CA ILE A 58 2.94 -4.97 1.64
C ILE A 58 3.87 -5.47 0.54
N GLU A 59 4.52 -4.55 -0.20
CA GLU A 59 5.42 -4.88 -1.32
C GLU A 59 6.59 -5.75 -0.88
N VAL A 60 7.31 -5.35 0.18
CA VAL A 60 8.47 -6.09 0.68
C VAL A 60 8.08 -7.46 1.24
N THR A 61 6.95 -7.56 1.95
CA THR A 61 6.48 -8.84 2.49
C THR A 61 6.05 -9.78 1.37
N LEU A 62 5.31 -9.28 0.38
CA LEU A 62 4.86 -10.07 -0.77
C LEU A 62 6.05 -10.65 -1.55
N ARG A 63 7.00 -9.80 -1.95
CA ARG A 63 8.15 -10.25 -2.77
C ARG A 63 9.03 -11.26 -2.03
N ASN A 64 9.27 -11.05 -0.73
CA ASN A 64 10.12 -11.94 0.05
C ASN A 64 9.43 -13.29 0.25
N ARG A 65 8.13 -13.32 0.57
CA ARG A 65 7.40 -14.59 0.71
C ARG A 65 7.33 -15.39 -0.58
N ILE A 66 7.12 -14.73 -1.72
CA ILE A 66 7.19 -15.40 -3.03
C ILE A 66 8.61 -15.96 -3.24
N ASN A 67 9.64 -15.14 -3.01
CA ASN A 67 11.02 -15.54 -3.19
C ASN A 67 11.40 -16.74 -2.32
N ASP A 68 11.05 -16.74 -1.03
CA ASP A 68 11.39 -17.81 -0.09
C ASP A 68 10.83 -19.16 -0.57
N ILE A 69 9.56 -19.19 -0.99
CA ILE A 69 8.93 -20.40 -1.55
C ILE A 69 9.61 -20.84 -2.84
N PHE A 70 9.97 -19.90 -3.70
CA PHE A 70 10.57 -20.21 -5.00
C PHE A 70 12.02 -20.68 -4.86
N VAL A 71 12.78 -20.11 -3.92
CA VAL A 71 14.13 -20.58 -3.59
C VAL A 71 14.09 -21.99 -3.01
N GLU A 72 13.12 -22.29 -2.14
CA GLU A 72 12.91 -23.64 -1.60
C GLU A 72 12.58 -24.65 -2.71
N LYS A 73 11.71 -24.28 -3.66
CA LYS A 73 11.18 -25.21 -4.68
C LYS A 73 12.05 -25.33 -5.93
N PHE A 74 12.70 -24.26 -6.35
CA PHE A 74 13.39 -24.17 -7.65
C PHE A 74 14.85 -23.73 -7.53
N GLY A 75 15.33 -23.43 -6.32
CA GLY A 75 16.67 -22.95 -6.07
C GLY A 75 16.85 -21.44 -6.31
N ARG A 76 18.02 -20.91 -5.93
CA ARG A 76 18.33 -19.48 -5.97
C ARG A 76 18.33 -18.86 -7.37
N PHE A 77 18.42 -19.69 -8.40
CA PHE A 77 18.46 -19.24 -9.80
C PHE A 77 17.07 -19.15 -10.44
N TRP A 78 15.97 -19.23 -9.68
CA TRP A 78 14.61 -19.17 -10.24
C TRP A 78 14.31 -17.88 -11.02
N LEU A 79 15.00 -16.78 -10.73
CA LEU A 79 14.91 -15.50 -11.48
C LEU A 79 15.87 -15.42 -12.68
N ASP A 80 16.80 -16.36 -12.82
CA ASP A 80 17.70 -16.41 -13.97
C ASP A 80 16.98 -17.08 -15.13
N ILE A 81 16.57 -16.28 -16.11
CA ILE A 81 15.82 -16.75 -17.28
C ILE A 81 16.63 -17.73 -18.15
N THR A 82 17.97 -17.74 -18.03
CA THR A 82 18.85 -18.70 -18.73
C THR A 82 18.83 -20.09 -18.07
N GLN A 83 18.41 -20.18 -16.81
CA GLN A 83 18.35 -21.41 -16.03
C GLN A 83 17.00 -22.14 -16.15
N TYR A 84 16.17 -21.77 -17.14
CA TYR A 84 14.85 -22.37 -17.36
C TYR A 84 14.88 -23.92 -17.40
N HIS A 85 15.89 -24.53 -18.02
CA HIS A 85 16.00 -25.99 -18.09
C HIS A 85 16.20 -26.66 -16.72
N ASN A 86 16.78 -25.93 -15.75
CA ASN A 86 17.04 -26.42 -14.41
C ASN A 86 15.88 -26.07 -13.45
N THR A 87 15.35 -24.85 -13.54
CA THR A 87 14.33 -24.35 -12.62
C THR A 87 12.92 -24.74 -13.05
N LYS A 88 12.71 -24.97 -14.36
CA LYS A 88 11.41 -25.18 -15.01
C LYS A 88 10.38 -24.06 -14.71
N VAL A 89 10.84 -22.88 -14.27
CA VAL A 89 9.99 -21.70 -14.02
C VAL A 89 9.81 -20.92 -15.32
N PHE A 90 8.58 -20.82 -15.78
CA PHE A 90 8.23 -20.15 -17.03
C PHE A 90 7.81 -18.70 -16.80
N PHE A 91 8.45 -17.78 -17.51
CA PHE A 91 8.13 -16.36 -17.53
C PHE A 91 7.54 -15.95 -18.89
N LYS A 92 6.48 -15.13 -18.88
CA LYS A 92 6.02 -14.46 -20.10
C LYS A 92 7.02 -13.39 -20.54
N ASP A 93 6.91 -12.93 -21.79
CA ASP A 93 7.81 -11.93 -22.36
C ASP A 93 7.82 -10.61 -21.56
N THR A 94 6.70 -10.24 -20.96
CA THR A 94 6.60 -9.08 -20.06
C THR A 94 7.50 -9.23 -18.84
N HIS A 95 7.46 -10.39 -18.17
CA HIS A 95 8.31 -10.69 -17.01
C HIS A 95 9.78 -10.78 -17.39
N LYS A 96 10.11 -11.43 -18.52
CA LYS A 96 11.50 -11.52 -19.02
C LYS A 96 12.10 -10.14 -19.22
N ARG A 97 11.38 -9.23 -19.89
CA ARG A 97 11.81 -7.83 -20.08
C ARG A 97 12.03 -7.09 -18.76
N GLN A 98 11.20 -7.34 -17.74
CA GLN A 98 11.36 -6.74 -16.41
C GLN A 98 12.61 -7.26 -15.70
N ILE A 99 12.89 -8.57 -15.79
CA ILE A 99 14.08 -9.21 -15.26
C ILE A 99 15.33 -8.66 -15.95
N GLU A 100 15.40 -8.72 -17.29
CA GLU A 100 16.53 -8.22 -18.09
C GLU A 100 16.80 -6.73 -17.82
N LYS A 101 15.75 -5.90 -17.73
CA LYS A 101 15.91 -4.47 -17.41
C LYS A 101 16.53 -4.26 -16.03
N SER A 102 16.16 -5.09 -15.06
CA SER A 102 16.68 -5.01 -13.68
C SER A 102 18.13 -5.50 -13.61
N GLU A 103 18.45 -6.60 -14.29
CA GLU A 103 19.82 -7.12 -14.43
C GLU A 103 20.76 -6.10 -15.09
N ASN A 104 20.32 -5.51 -16.20
CA ASN A 104 21.08 -4.46 -16.89
C ASN A 104 21.29 -3.23 -16.01
N LYS A 105 20.28 -2.82 -15.23
CA LYS A 105 20.39 -1.70 -14.29
C LYS A 105 21.40 -1.98 -13.18
N LEU A 106 21.46 -3.21 -12.66
CA LEU A 106 22.46 -3.60 -11.65
C LEU A 106 23.86 -3.69 -12.26
N SER A 107 23.98 -4.30 -13.44
CA SER A 107 25.23 -4.47 -14.17
C SER A 107 25.86 -3.13 -14.54
N ASN A 108 25.04 -2.16 -14.99
CA ASN A 108 25.48 -0.78 -15.27
C ASN A 108 26.01 -0.04 -14.03
N LYS A 109 25.65 -0.49 -12.82
CA LYS A 109 26.18 0.02 -11.55
C LYS A 109 27.39 -0.78 -11.04
N GLY A 110 27.87 -1.77 -11.80
CA GLY A 110 28.93 -2.68 -11.38
C GLY A 110 28.50 -3.65 -10.27
N ILE A 111 27.20 -3.86 -10.08
CA ILE A 111 26.65 -4.76 -9.05
C ILE A 111 26.31 -6.10 -9.70
N THR A 112 26.89 -7.19 -9.19
CA THR A 112 26.52 -8.55 -9.62
C THR A 112 25.05 -8.85 -9.27
N PRO A 113 24.20 -9.23 -10.25
CA PRO A 113 22.79 -9.53 -10.02
C PRO A 113 22.61 -10.84 -9.23
N SER A 114 22.62 -10.76 -7.89
CA SER A 114 22.21 -11.90 -7.05
C SER A 114 20.68 -12.00 -6.96
N ASN A 115 20.16 -13.17 -6.57
CA ASN A 115 18.73 -13.37 -6.35
C ASN A 115 18.12 -12.30 -5.43
N ASP A 116 18.73 -12.04 -4.28
CA ASP A 116 18.24 -11.03 -3.32
C ASP A 116 18.26 -9.61 -3.91
N ARG A 117 19.27 -9.28 -4.73
CA ARG A 117 19.35 -7.99 -5.43
C ARG A 117 18.27 -7.87 -6.49
N MET A 118 18.02 -8.94 -7.24
CA MET A 118 16.96 -8.99 -8.24
C MET A 118 15.58 -8.85 -7.60
N VAL A 119 15.33 -9.58 -6.52
CA VAL A 119 14.07 -9.46 -5.75
C VAL A 119 13.84 -8.03 -5.28
N ALA A 120 14.91 -7.36 -4.84
CA ALA A 120 14.84 -5.98 -4.39
C ALA A 120 14.65 -4.95 -5.52
N GLU A 121 15.19 -5.21 -6.70
CA GLU A 121 15.18 -4.31 -7.86
C GLU A 121 13.88 -4.41 -8.69
N LEU A 122 13.24 -5.58 -8.71
CA LEU A 122 11.94 -5.78 -9.36
C LEU A 122 10.84 -4.98 -8.65
N ASN A 123 10.10 -4.20 -9.42
CA ASN A 123 9.04 -3.33 -8.90
C ASN A 123 7.77 -4.11 -8.52
N MET A 124 6.90 -3.47 -7.74
CA MET A 124 5.59 -4.02 -7.35
C MET A 124 4.76 -4.62 -8.50
N GLY A 125 4.84 -4.07 -9.71
CA GLY A 125 4.10 -4.59 -10.87
C GLY A 125 4.51 -6.01 -11.28
N PHE A 126 5.79 -6.36 -11.13
CA PHE A 126 6.26 -7.75 -11.29
C PHE A 126 5.57 -8.67 -10.25
N TRP A 127 5.54 -8.23 -8.99
CA TRP A 127 5.00 -9.02 -7.88
C TRP A 127 3.47 -9.14 -7.88
N VAL A 128 2.74 -8.14 -8.37
CA VAL A 128 1.26 -8.23 -8.53
C VAL A 128 0.88 -9.22 -9.62
N SER A 129 1.68 -9.32 -10.68
CA SER A 129 1.46 -10.27 -11.79
C SER A 129 2.02 -11.67 -11.52
N PHE A 130 2.26 -12.03 -10.25
CA PHE A 130 2.85 -13.31 -9.86
C PHE A 130 2.11 -14.51 -10.47
N SER A 131 0.77 -14.45 -10.53
CA SER A 131 -0.06 -15.59 -10.97
C SER A 131 0.15 -15.96 -12.44
N GLU A 132 0.84 -15.11 -13.20
CA GLU A 132 1.19 -15.33 -14.60
C GLU A 132 2.51 -16.09 -14.79
N ILE A 133 3.31 -16.23 -13.73
CA ILE A 133 4.51 -17.08 -13.72
C ILE A 133 4.04 -18.53 -13.73
N GLY A 134 4.52 -19.30 -14.71
CA GLY A 134 4.16 -20.69 -14.95
C GLY A 134 5.21 -21.69 -14.50
N PHE A 135 4.86 -22.98 -14.55
CA PHE A 135 5.73 -24.08 -14.12
C PHE A 135 5.65 -25.21 -15.16
N SER A 136 6.78 -25.57 -15.75
CA SER A 136 6.89 -26.54 -16.85
C SER A 136 7.26 -27.94 -16.33
N PHE A 137 6.43 -28.47 -15.44
CA PHE A 137 6.53 -29.83 -14.91
C PHE A 137 5.36 -30.67 -15.44
N ASP A 138 5.52 -32.00 -15.46
CA ASP A 138 4.38 -32.87 -15.77
C ASP A 138 3.32 -32.86 -14.65
N SER A 139 2.14 -33.40 -14.92
CA SER A 139 1.01 -33.35 -13.98
C SER A 139 1.29 -34.08 -12.66
N ASP A 140 2.10 -35.13 -12.70
CA ASP A 140 2.41 -35.96 -11.54
C ASP A 140 3.45 -35.24 -10.68
N GLU A 141 4.53 -34.71 -11.29
CA GLU A 141 5.52 -33.85 -10.64
C GLU A 141 4.87 -32.64 -9.96
N LEU A 142 3.93 -31.97 -10.62
CA LEU A 142 3.21 -30.81 -10.06
C LEU A 142 2.44 -31.17 -8.79
N LYS A 143 1.82 -32.36 -8.76
CA LYS A 143 1.02 -32.81 -7.62
C LYS A 143 1.90 -33.34 -6.49
N GLU A 144 2.88 -34.18 -6.81
CA GLU A 144 3.80 -34.79 -5.84
C GLU A 144 4.64 -33.74 -5.10
N ASN A 145 5.11 -32.71 -5.81
CA ASN A 145 5.96 -31.67 -5.24
C ASN A 145 5.20 -30.44 -4.73
N GLU A 146 3.86 -30.46 -4.80
CA GLU A 146 2.98 -29.34 -4.49
C GLU A 146 3.38 -28.05 -5.23
N ILE A 147 3.61 -28.15 -6.54
CA ILE A 147 4.02 -27.00 -7.37
C ILE A 147 2.79 -26.35 -7.99
N GLY A 148 2.66 -25.04 -7.80
CA GLY A 148 1.62 -24.23 -8.40
C GLY A 148 0.95 -23.28 -7.40
N TRP A 149 0.30 -22.24 -7.94
CA TRP A 149 -0.28 -21.16 -7.13
C TRP A 149 -1.31 -21.63 -6.10
N LYS A 150 -2.04 -22.71 -6.38
CA LYS A 150 -2.97 -23.32 -5.40
C LYS A 150 -2.28 -23.83 -4.12
N TYR A 151 -1.01 -24.21 -4.20
CA TYR A 151 -0.20 -24.64 -3.06
C TYR A 151 0.62 -23.50 -2.46
N PHE A 152 1.05 -22.54 -3.29
CA PHE A 152 1.90 -21.43 -2.86
C PHE A 152 1.13 -20.32 -2.15
N ILE A 153 -0.05 -19.93 -2.65
CA ILE A 153 -0.83 -18.83 -2.06
C ILE A 153 -1.16 -19.07 -0.57
N PRO A 154 -1.57 -20.26 -0.10
CA PRO A 154 -1.73 -20.52 1.33
C PRO A 154 -0.49 -20.27 2.19
N LYS A 155 0.71 -20.49 1.62
CA LYS A 155 2.01 -20.30 2.28
C LYS A 155 2.45 -18.83 2.25
N ILE A 156 2.03 -18.07 1.21
CA ILE A 156 2.26 -16.63 1.07
C ILE A 156 1.28 -15.83 1.95
N MET A 157 -0.01 -16.11 1.82
CA MET A 157 -1.09 -15.38 2.47
C MET A 157 -1.48 -16.07 3.79
N THR A 158 -0.53 -16.13 4.72
CA THR A 158 -0.65 -16.87 5.98
C THR A 158 -1.81 -16.42 6.88
N GLY A 159 -2.24 -15.17 6.75
CA GLY A 159 -3.36 -14.58 7.50
C GLY A 159 -4.68 -14.58 6.75
N TYR A 160 -4.74 -15.11 5.52
CA TYR A 160 -5.95 -15.07 4.70
C TYR A 160 -7.11 -15.79 5.38
N GLN A 161 -8.24 -15.09 5.50
CA GLN A 161 -9.46 -15.63 6.08
C GLN A 161 -10.28 -16.38 5.03
N TYR A 162 -10.50 -17.67 5.26
CA TYR A 162 -11.32 -18.51 4.40
C TYR A 162 -12.78 -18.52 4.87
N PRO A 163 -13.77 -18.80 4.00
CA PRO A 163 -15.17 -18.80 4.39
C PRO A 163 -15.51 -19.72 5.57
N ASN A 164 -14.81 -20.86 5.67
CA ASN A 164 -14.96 -21.84 6.74
C ASN A 164 -13.59 -22.21 7.32
N GLU A 165 -13.50 -22.48 8.63
CA GLU A 165 -12.24 -22.91 9.29
C GLU A 165 -11.66 -24.20 8.69
N ASN A 166 -12.54 -25.14 8.30
CA ASN A 166 -12.18 -26.41 7.67
C ASN A 166 -12.04 -26.32 6.14
N SER A 167 -11.87 -25.12 5.58
CA SER A 167 -11.70 -24.97 4.13
C SER A 167 -10.43 -25.67 3.66
N ASP A 168 -10.59 -26.59 2.70
CA ASP A 168 -9.47 -27.08 1.91
C ASP A 168 -8.89 -25.90 1.11
N LYS A 169 -7.73 -25.42 1.57
CA LYS A 169 -7.05 -24.25 1.01
C LYS A 169 -6.63 -24.51 -0.43
N VAL A 170 -6.15 -25.70 -0.75
CA VAL A 170 -5.71 -26.06 -2.11
C VAL A 170 -6.90 -26.06 -3.06
N ARG A 171 -8.03 -26.64 -2.65
CA ARG A 171 -9.28 -26.61 -3.42
C ARG A 171 -9.87 -25.21 -3.54
N TYR A 172 -9.69 -24.35 -2.53
CA TYR A 172 -10.11 -22.95 -2.62
C TYR A 172 -9.29 -22.22 -3.70
N TRP A 173 -7.97 -22.32 -3.66
CA TRP A 173 -7.10 -21.63 -4.61
C TRP A 173 -6.97 -22.31 -5.97
N SER A 174 -7.47 -23.54 -6.15
CA SER A 174 -7.58 -24.13 -7.49
C SER A 174 -8.64 -23.45 -8.36
N LYS A 175 -9.52 -22.63 -7.77
CA LYS A 175 -10.51 -21.83 -8.51
C LYS A 175 -9.86 -20.55 -9.03
N GLN A 176 -9.75 -20.42 -10.35
CA GLN A 176 -9.12 -19.26 -10.98
C GLN A 176 -9.72 -17.91 -10.54
N GLY A 177 -11.03 -17.85 -10.31
CA GLY A 177 -11.70 -16.63 -9.81
C GLY A 177 -11.16 -16.14 -8.46
N ASN A 178 -10.75 -17.05 -7.56
CA ASN A 178 -10.17 -16.65 -6.27
C ASN A 178 -8.78 -16.04 -6.43
N ILE A 179 -7.96 -16.59 -7.33
CA ILE A 179 -6.64 -16.03 -7.67
C ILE A 179 -6.81 -14.65 -8.33
N VAL A 180 -7.72 -14.53 -9.30
CA VAL A 180 -8.03 -13.26 -9.98
C VAL A 180 -8.47 -12.20 -8.97
N ASN A 181 -9.33 -12.56 -8.02
CA ASN A 181 -9.74 -11.65 -6.96
C ASN A 181 -8.54 -11.19 -6.13
N LEU A 182 -7.63 -12.09 -5.71
CA LEU A 182 -6.41 -11.70 -5.00
C LEU A 182 -5.53 -10.75 -5.82
N VAL A 183 -5.36 -11.01 -7.12
CA VAL A 183 -4.59 -10.13 -8.02
C VAL A 183 -5.23 -8.75 -8.10
N ILE A 184 -6.56 -8.65 -8.26
CA ILE A 184 -7.29 -7.37 -8.21
C ILE A 184 -7.02 -6.65 -6.89
N ARG A 185 -6.98 -7.37 -5.77
CA ARG A 185 -6.65 -6.75 -4.47
C ARG A 185 -5.25 -6.18 -4.44
N LEU A 186 -4.25 -6.93 -4.89
CA LEU A 186 -2.87 -6.45 -4.96
C LEU A 186 -2.71 -5.28 -5.95
N ASP A 187 -3.51 -5.25 -7.01
CA ASP A 187 -3.50 -4.19 -8.02
C ASP A 187 -3.87 -2.82 -7.43
N VAL A 188 -4.81 -2.78 -6.47
CA VAL A 188 -5.14 -1.56 -5.71
C VAL A 188 -3.89 -0.98 -5.04
N ALA A 189 -3.10 -1.84 -4.38
CA ALA A 189 -1.88 -1.41 -3.71
C ALA A 189 -0.86 -0.87 -4.72
N LYS A 190 -0.72 -1.53 -5.88
CA LYS A 190 0.16 -1.10 -6.97
C LYS A 190 -0.28 0.25 -7.56
N GLU A 191 -1.58 0.46 -7.80
CA GLU A 191 -2.11 1.71 -8.35
C GLU A 191 -1.93 2.89 -7.38
N ILE A 192 -2.27 2.73 -6.09
CA ILE A 192 -2.03 3.79 -5.10
C ILE A 192 -0.52 4.09 -4.98
N ARG A 193 0.32 3.05 -4.90
CA ARG A 193 1.79 3.21 -4.83
C ARG A 193 2.31 3.98 -6.05
N ASN A 194 1.84 3.65 -7.25
CA ASN A 194 2.27 4.34 -8.47
C ASN A 194 1.84 5.80 -8.47
N ARG A 195 0.62 6.12 -8.03
CA ARG A 195 0.17 7.51 -7.87
C ARG A 195 1.06 8.29 -6.93
N ILE A 196 1.37 7.74 -5.76
CA ILE A 196 2.28 8.37 -4.79
C ILE A 196 3.66 8.59 -5.42
N ALA A 197 4.22 7.57 -6.09
CA ALA A 197 5.54 7.66 -6.74
C ALA A 197 5.60 8.67 -7.91
N HIS A 198 4.46 8.94 -8.56
CA HIS A 198 4.31 9.96 -9.60
C HIS A 198 3.80 11.30 -9.05
N HIS A 199 3.68 11.43 -7.73
CA HIS A 199 3.15 12.60 -7.04
C HIS A 199 1.75 13.01 -7.53
N GLU A 200 0.94 12.04 -7.93
CA GLU A 200 -0.45 12.25 -8.33
C GLU A 200 -1.38 12.27 -7.10
N PRO A 201 -2.55 12.95 -7.20
CA PRO A 201 -3.55 12.90 -6.14
C PRO A 201 -4.07 11.48 -5.96
N ILE A 202 -4.00 10.97 -4.73
CA ILE A 202 -4.44 9.60 -4.42
C ILE A 202 -5.97 9.51 -4.32
N PHE A 203 -6.64 10.61 -3.97
CA PHE A 203 -8.10 10.70 -3.86
C PHE A 203 -8.84 10.61 -5.20
N ASN A 204 -8.13 10.75 -6.33
CA ASN A 204 -8.71 10.57 -7.67
C ASN A 204 -8.81 9.10 -8.10
N TYR A 205 -8.23 8.18 -7.32
CA TYR A 205 -8.34 6.75 -7.60
C TYR A 205 -9.58 6.17 -6.94
N ILE A 206 -10.48 5.61 -7.76
CA ILE A 206 -11.61 4.82 -7.29
C ILE A 206 -11.38 3.38 -7.75
N PRO A 207 -11.02 2.44 -6.85
CA PRO A 207 -10.94 1.04 -7.20
C PRO A 207 -12.27 0.58 -7.82
N SER A 208 -12.22 -0.21 -8.90
CA SER A 208 -13.43 -0.63 -9.62
C SER A 208 -14.45 -1.35 -8.73
N HIS A 209 -14.01 -2.11 -7.73
CA HIS A 209 -14.87 -2.78 -6.74
C HIS A 209 -15.41 -1.86 -5.63
N LEU A 210 -14.91 -0.63 -5.51
CA LEU A 210 -15.42 0.42 -4.62
C LEU A 210 -16.21 1.50 -5.38
N SER A 211 -16.46 1.31 -6.68
CA SER A 211 -17.21 2.25 -7.52
C SER A 211 -18.69 2.40 -7.11
N SER A 212 -19.22 1.50 -6.29
CA SER A 212 -20.59 1.51 -5.77
C SER A 212 -20.76 2.20 -4.42
N VAL A 213 -19.71 2.82 -3.84
CA VAL A 213 -19.81 3.55 -2.57
C VAL A 213 -20.67 4.81 -2.77
N PRO A 214 -21.77 5.01 -2.01
CA PRO A 214 -22.63 6.20 -2.10
C PRO A 214 -21.86 7.49 -1.77
N LYS A 215 -22.11 8.58 -2.51
CA LYS A 215 -21.53 9.90 -2.26
C LYS A 215 -22.20 10.57 -1.04
N ASP A 216 -21.40 11.06 -0.08
CA ASP A 216 -21.86 11.87 1.06
C ASP A 216 -21.71 13.39 0.77
N GLU A 217 -21.92 14.27 1.77
CA GLU A 217 -21.80 15.74 1.63
C GLU A 217 -20.40 16.20 1.17
N LEU A 218 -19.36 15.40 1.43
CA LEU A 218 -17.99 15.61 0.95
C LEU A 218 -17.71 14.88 -0.38
N GLY A 219 -18.73 14.37 -1.07
CA GLY A 219 -18.58 13.73 -2.38
C GLY A 219 -18.12 12.26 -2.34
N GLY A 220 -18.08 11.62 -1.17
CA GLY A 220 -17.76 10.20 -0.98
C GLY A 220 -16.28 9.81 -1.08
N PHE A 221 -15.39 10.72 -1.51
CA PHE A 221 -13.99 10.38 -1.76
C PHE A 221 -13.21 10.05 -0.47
N LEU A 222 -13.45 10.74 0.65
CA LEU A 222 -12.82 10.41 1.92
C LEU A 222 -13.22 9.02 2.36
N LYS A 223 -14.49 8.65 2.17
CA LYS A 223 -14.96 7.29 2.46
C LYS A 223 -14.27 6.26 1.58
N VAL A 224 -14.06 6.56 0.29
CA VAL A 224 -13.29 5.70 -0.63
C VAL A 224 -11.84 5.56 -0.15
N LEU A 225 -11.18 6.64 0.28
CA LEU A 225 -9.82 6.58 0.82
C LEU A 225 -9.73 5.78 2.12
N GLN A 226 -10.66 5.99 3.05
CA GLN A 226 -10.78 5.20 4.28
C GLN A 226 -10.93 3.71 3.96
N ASN A 227 -11.86 3.36 3.06
CA ASN A 227 -12.07 1.97 2.64
C ASN A 227 -10.82 1.40 1.93
N THR A 228 -10.16 2.19 1.10
CA THR A 228 -8.90 1.81 0.45
C THR A 228 -7.82 1.53 1.50
N TYR A 229 -7.69 2.38 2.52
CA TYR A 229 -6.73 2.16 3.61
C TYR A 229 -7.03 0.87 4.39
N GLN A 230 -8.28 0.65 4.78
CA GLN A 230 -8.70 -0.57 5.47
C GLN A 230 -8.46 -1.82 4.63
N TYR A 231 -8.66 -1.71 3.32
CA TYR A 231 -8.38 -2.80 2.39
C TYR A 231 -6.88 -3.14 2.30
N LEU A 232 -6.02 -2.12 2.27
CA LEU A 232 -4.56 -2.30 2.31
C LEU A 232 -4.11 -2.91 3.65
N LEU A 233 -4.73 -2.51 4.77
CA LEU A 233 -4.50 -3.15 6.07
C LEU A 233 -4.90 -4.63 6.04
N GLY A 234 -6.04 -4.96 5.44
CA GLY A 234 -6.46 -6.34 5.23
C GLY A 234 -5.47 -7.15 4.38
N LEU A 235 -4.89 -6.54 3.34
CA LEU A 235 -3.83 -7.18 2.55
C LEU A 235 -2.55 -7.43 3.37
N LEU A 236 -2.14 -6.47 4.20
CA LEU A 236 -1.01 -6.66 5.10
C LEU A 236 -1.29 -7.77 6.11
N HIS A 237 -2.52 -7.85 6.65
CA HIS A 237 -2.93 -8.92 7.55
C HIS A 237 -2.88 -10.29 6.84
N ASP A 238 -3.45 -10.39 5.65
CA ASP A 238 -3.44 -11.63 4.88
C ASP A 238 -2.00 -12.10 4.58
N LEU A 239 -1.07 -11.17 4.32
CA LEU A 239 0.35 -11.47 4.17
C LEU A 239 1.02 -11.83 5.50
N SER A 240 0.77 -11.08 6.57
CA SER A 240 1.38 -11.26 7.89
C SER A 240 0.52 -10.61 8.99
N PRO A 241 -0.25 -11.41 9.73
CA PRO A 241 -1.06 -10.91 10.86
C PRO A 241 -0.22 -10.17 11.90
N GLN A 242 1.00 -10.64 12.16
CA GLN A 242 1.91 -10.02 13.13
C GLN A 242 2.35 -8.63 12.68
N GLN A 243 2.72 -8.46 11.40
CA GLN A 243 3.10 -7.14 10.89
C GLN A 243 1.90 -6.18 10.87
N ALA A 244 0.72 -6.65 10.51
CA ALA A 244 -0.50 -5.85 10.55
C ALA A 244 -0.80 -5.37 11.98
N GLN A 245 -0.76 -6.28 12.96
CA GLN A 245 -1.00 -5.93 14.35
C GLN A 245 0.01 -4.91 14.90
N ILE A 246 1.30 -5.04 14.54
CA ILE A 246 2.32 -4.05 14.94
C ILE A 246 2.09 -2.71 14.22
N TYR A 247 1.76 -2.75 12.93
CA TYR A 247 1.51 -1.53 12.15
C TYR A 247 0.30 -0.76 12.69
N GLN A 248 -0.78 -1.44 13.06
CA GLN A 248 -1.99 -0.84 13.65
C GLN A 248 -1.74 -0.18 15.02
N LYS A 249 -0.62 -0.44 15.67
CA LYS A 249 -0.21 0.24 16.92
C LYS A 249 0.81 1.37 16.67
N SER A 250 1.16 1.62 15.41
CA SER A 250 2.20 2.59 15.07
C SER A 250 1.64 4.01 14.95
N HIS A 251 2.48 5.00 15.21
CA HIS A 251 2.18 6.41 14.99
C HIS A 251 1.59 6.67 13.59
N ASN A 252 2.18 6.07 12.55
CA ASN A 252 1.73 6.26 11.17
C ASN A 252 0.29 5.75 10.94
N HIS A 253 -0.14 4.70 11.65
CA HIS A 253 -1.52 4.23 11.55
C HIS A 253 -2.50 5.28 12.04
N TYR A 254 -2.28 5.77 13.26
CA TYR A 254 -3.13 6.79 13.85
C TYR A 254 -3.06 8.12 13.09
N GLN A 255 -1.88 8.53 12.60
CA GLN A 255 -1.74 9.69 11.72
C GLN A 255 -2.55 9.52 10.43
N THR A 256 -2.56 8.32 9.84
CA THR A 256 -3.38 8.09 8.66
C THR A 256 -4.87 8.19 8.98
N LEU A 257 -5.33 7.61 10.10
CA LEU A 257 -6.73 7.71 10.52
C LEU A 257 -7.15 9.17 10.78
N TYR A 258 -6.28 9.95 11.42
CA TYR A 258 -6.46 11.39 11.62
C TYR A 258 -6.66 12.12 10.30
N LEU A 259 -5.70 12.00 9.38
CA LEU A 259 -5.71 12.69 8.09
C LEU A 259 -6.93 12.33 7.23
N LEU A 260 -7.46 11.12 7.39
CA LEU A 260 -8.64 10.62 6.69
C LEU A 260 -9.98 10.96 7.38
N SER A 261 -9.97 11.59 8.55
CA SER A 261 -11.20 12.02 9.23
C SER A 261 -11.78 13.28 8.60
N ASN A 262 -13.12 13.39 8.55
CA ASN A 262 -13.81 14.54 7.98
C ASN A 262 -13.40 15.85 8.66
N SER A 263 -13.37 15.86 10.00
CA SER A 263 -13.00 17.04 10.79
C SER A 263 -11.58 17.52 10.48
N THR A 264 -10.64 16.59 10.26
CA THR A 264 -9.25 16.94 9.93
C THR A 264 -9.12 17.42 8.50
N PHE A 265 -9.80 16.78 7.55
CA PHE A 265 -9.83 17.25 6.17
C PHE A 265 -10.38 18.68 6.10
N ASP A 266 -11.50 18.96 6.76
CA ASP A 266 -12.12 20.29 6.78
C ASP A 266 -11.19 21.33 7.44
N LYS A 267 -10.51 20.96 8.53
CA LYS A 267 -9.49 21.81 9.16
C LYS A 267 -8.35 22.09 8.20
N TYR A 268 -7.81 21.07 7.53
CA TYR A 268 -6.69 21.18 6.61
C TYR A 268 -7.04 22.09 5.44
N LEU A 269 -8.21 21.87 4.83
CA LEU A 269 -8.69 22.66 3.70
C LEU A 269 -8.80 24.15 4.04
N ASN A 270 -9.24 24.47 5.26
CA ASN A 270 -9.50 25.83 5.72
C ASN A 270 -8.40 26.44 6.58
N LEU A 271 -7.17 25.91 6.56
CA LEU A 271 -6.03 26.53 7.26
C LEU A 271 -5.79 27.96 6.73
N GLY A 272 -5.75 28.93 7.65
CA GLY A 272 -5.43 30.33 7.36
C GLY A 272 -3.94 30.54 7.07
N SER A 273 -3.59 31.68 6.48
CA SER A 273 -2.20 32.00 6.15
C SER A 273 -1.38 32.43 7.38
N ALA A 274 -0.22 31.78 7.53
CA ALA A 274 0.99 32.10 8.31
C ALA A 274 1.07 31.90 9.85
N ASP A 275 0.03 31.53 10.60
CA ASP A 275 0.18 31.23 12.05
C ASP A 275 -0.50 29.93 12.53
N ASP A 276 -1.16 29.18 11.64
CA ASP A 276 -1.93 27.97 12.01
C ASP A 276 -1.20 26.63 11.74
N MET A 277 0.10 26.67 11.44
CA MET A 277 0.92 25.50 11.11
C MET A 277 1.30 24.66 12.34
N MET A 278 0.41 24.53 13.33
CA MET A 278 0.52 23.54 14.42
C MET A 278 -0.41 22.35 14.16
N LEU A 279 -0.28 21.75 12.97
CA LEU A 279 -0.87 20.45 12.65
C LEU A 279 -0.44 19.36 13.65
N LEU A 280 0.77 19.49 14.23
CA LEU A 280 1.28 18.56 15.24
C LEU A 280 0.47 18.61 16.54
N GLU A 281 0.16 19.79 17.07
CA GLU A 281 -0.66 19.90 18.29
C GLU A 281 -2.07 19.39 18.06
N LYS A 282 -2.68 19.75 16.93
CA LYS A 282 -4.02 19.26 16.56
C LYS A 282 -4.05 17.74 16.32
N PHE A 283 -2.95 17.16 15.84
CA PHE A 283 -2.79 15.71 15.74
C PHE A 283 -2.60 15.06 17.12
N ILE A 284 -1.84 15.68 18.01
CA ILE A 284 -1.67 15.22 19.39
C ILE A 284 -3.02 15.24 20.13
N GLU A 285 -3.81 16.31 20.00
CA GLU A 285 -5.18 16.39 20.54
C GLU A 285 -6.04 15.24 20.03
N TYR A 286 -6.09 15.02 18.71
CA TYR A 286 -6.83 13.89 18.14
C TYR A 286 -6.33 12.53 18.65
N LEU A 287 -5.02 12.35 18.77
CA LEU A 287 -4.46 11.13 19.34
C LEU A 287 -4.94 10.92 20.77
N MET A 288 -4.97 11.98 21.57
CA MET A 288 -5.45 11.91 22.96
C MET A 288 -6.94 11.56 23.00
N ASP A 289 -7.78 12.22 22.20
CA ASP A 289 -9.22 11.94 22.11
C ASP A 289 -9.48 10.50 21.67
N TYR A 290 -8.82 10.05 20.59
CA TYR A 290 -8.94 8.69 20.08
C TYR A 290 -8.43 7.65 21.09
N MET A 291 -7.34 7.95 21.82
CA MET A 291 -6.85 7.08 22.89
C MET A 291 -7.82 7.01 24.08
N GLU A 292 -8.55 8.08 24.38
CA GLU A 292 -9.61 8.08 25.38
C GLU A 292 -10.81 7.23 24.92
N GLU A 293 -11.22 7.34 23.65
CA GLU A 293 -12.28 6.52 23.06
C GLU A 293 -11.92 5.02 23.01
N GLU A 294 -10.67 4.70 22.67
CA GLU A 294 -10.17 3.31 22.59
C GLU A 294 -9.64 2.76 23.92
N LYS A 295 -9.72 3.53 25.00
CA LYS A 295 -9.25 3.14 26.33
C LYS A 295 -9.87 1.82 26.81
N ASP A 296 -11.09 1.53 26.37
CA ASP A 296 -11.81 0.30 26.68
C ASP A 296 -11.33 -0.93 25.87
N ASN A 297 -10.51 -0.75 24.83
CA ASN A 297 -10.12 -1.77 23.84
C ASN A 297 -8.66 -2.31 23.95
N GLN A 298 -7.90 -1.92 24.99
CA GLN A 298 -6.61 -2.53 25.44
C GLN A 298 -5.53 -2.85 24.37
N THR A 299 -4.81 -1.84 23.83
CA THR A 299 -3.55 -2.07 23.09
C THR A 299 -2.39 -1.16 23.53
N MET A 300 -1.18 -1.73 23.65
CA MET A 300 0.02 -1.15 24.30
C MET A 300 0.71 -0.03 23.49
N ILE A 301 1.21 1.02 24.17
CA ILE A 301 1.85 2.22 23.59
C ILE A 301 3.24 2.44 24.22
N HIS A 302 4.27 2.80 23.45
CA HIS A 302 5.61 3.13 23.96
C HIS A 302 5.91 4.63 23.85
N ILE A 303 6.50 5.23 24.89
CA ILE A 303 6.76 6.67 24.98
C ILE A 303 8.26 6.93 25.20
N SER A 304 8.87 7.80 24.39
CA SER A 304 10.26 8.25 24.56
C SER A 304 10.49 9.70 24.11
N HIS A 305 11.38 10.45 24.79
CA HIS A 305 11.83 11.80 24.44
C HIS A 305 13.32 12.01 24.83
N ASN A 306 14.14 12.68 24.01
CA ASN A 306 15.56 12.99 24.30
C ASN A 306 16.40 11.84 24.91
N ASN A 307 16.38 10.65 24.29
CA ASN A 307 17.12 9.45 24.73
C ASN A 307 16.84 8.98 26.16
N SER A 308 15.78 9.48 26.78
CA SER A 308 15.20 8.92 28.00
C SER A 308 14.01 8.05 27.60
N TYR A 309 14.00 6.80 28.06
CA TYR A 309 12.82 5.93 27.96
C TYR A 309 11.79 6.41 28.98
N PHE A 310 10.58 6.77 28.54
CA PHE A 310 9.51 7.24 29.44
C PHE A 310 8.58 6.12 29.86
N GLY A 311 8.55 5.00 29.13
CA GLY A 311 7.79 3.81 29.52
C GLY A 311 7.17 3.05 28.36
N CYS A 312 6.59 1.90 28.70
CA CYS A 312 5.49 1.29 27.96
C CYS A 312 4.22 1.52 28.77
N PHE A 313 3.17 1.96 28.10
CA PHE A 313 1.84 2.01 28.64
C PHE A 313 1.07 0.77 28.18
N ILE A 314 0.75 -0.09 29.13
CA ILE A 314 -0.31 -1.10 28.99
C ILE A 314 -1.42 -0.59 29.91
N PRO A 315 -2.57 -0.14 29.39
CA PRO A 315 -3.70 0.17 30.26
C PRO A 315 -4.10 -1.13 30.97
N LYS A 316 -3.86 -1.21 32.28
CA LYS A 316 -4.42 -2.28 33.13
C LYS A 316 -5.57 -1.69 33.92
N ARG A 317 -6.77 -2.24 33.63
CA ARG A 317 -8.08 -2.11 34.30
C ARG A 317 -8.46 -0.74 34.84
#